data_AF-T2J850-F1
#
_entry.id   AF-T2J850-F1
#
_cell.length_a   1.000
_cell.length_b   1.000
_cell.length_c   1.000
_cell.angle_alpha   90.00
_cell.angle_beta   90.00
_cell.angle_gamma   90.00
#
_symmetry.space_group_name_H-M   'P 1'
#
loop_
_entity.id
_entity.type
_entity.pdbx_description
1 polymer ?
#
loop_
_entity_poly.entity_id
_entity_poly.type
_entity_poly.pdbx_seq_one_letter_code
_entity_poly.pdbx_strand_id
1 'polypeptide(L)' 'MIVVSKNSKEANAEGITTFKLNEAGKITEVKAYWDENTLKSQLM' A
#
# COMPACT_ATOMS: atom_id res chain seq x y z
N MET A 1 1.32 -6.85 -1.27
CA MET A 1 1.18 -6.02 -2.49
C MET A 1 2.57 -5.89 -3.09
N ILE A 2 2.77 -6.23 -4.37
CA ILE A 2 4.08 -6.13 -5.04
C ILE A 2 4.16 -4.76 -5.71
N VAL A 3 5.19 -3.98 -5.40
CA VAL A 3 5.43 -2.65 -5.99
C VAL A 3 6.70 -2.74 -6.84
N VAL A 4 6.57 -2.46 -8.14
CA VAL A 4 7.70 -2.47 -9.10
C VAL A 4 8.23 -1.05 -9.26
N SER A 5 9.51 -0.83 -8.96
CA SER A 5 10.15 0.47 -9.14
C SER A 5 10.72 0.64 -10.56
N LYS A 6 11.04 1.88 -10.95
CA LYS A 6 11.55 2.27 -12.28
C LYS A 6 12.82 1.52 -12.74
N ASN A 7 13.52 0.88 -11.82
CA ASN A 7 14.77 0.13 -11.99
C ASN A 7 14.57 -1.40 -11.92
N SER A 8 13.34 -1.89 -12.15
CA SER A 8 12.97 -3.32 -12.10
C SER A 8 13.26 -4.00 -10.76
N LYS A 9 13.44 -3.22 -9.68
CA LYS A 9 13.54 -3.74 -8.33
C LYS A 9 12.14 -3.93 -7.76
N GLU A 10 11.97 -4.99 -6.98
CA GLU A 10 10.72 -5.29 -6.29
C GLU A 10 10.90 -4.96 -4.80
N ALA A 11 9.86 -4.38 -4.20
CA ALA A 11 9.79 -4.21 -2.76
C ALA A 11 8.51 -4.82 -2.21
N ASN A 12 8.63 -5.39 -1.00
CA ASN A 12 7.52 -5.89 -0.23
C ASN A 12 7.08 -4.84 0.79
N ALA A 13 5.79 -4.50 0.73
CA ALA A 13 5.13 -3.62 1.68
C ALA A 13 4.25 -4.44 2.64
N GLU A 14 4.53 -4.35 3.94
CA GLU A 14 3.60 -4.76 4.99
C GLU A 14 2.89 -3.51 5.52
N GLY A 15 1.57 -3.60 5.70
CA GLY A 15 0.76 -2.44 6.02
C GLY A 15 -0.68 -2.77 6.39
N ILE A 16 -1.40 -1.72 6.78
CA ILE A 16 -2.81 -1.78 7.16
C ILE A 16 -3.62 -1.01 6.11
N THR A 17 -4.68 -1.64 5.61
CA THR A 17 -5.65 -1.00 4.71
C THR A 17 -6.99 -0.85 5.41
N THR A 18 -7.53 0.37 5.42
CA THR A 18 -8.85 0.67 5.96
C THR A 18 -9.82 0.98 4.83
N PHE A 19 -11.02 0.39 4.88
CA PHE A 19 -12.11 0.64 3.95
C PHE A 19 -13.27 1.30 4.68
N LYS A 20 -13.78 2.42 4.14
CA LYS A 20 -15.04 3.02 4.61
C LYS A 20 -16.18 2.58 3.70
N LEU A 21 -17.20 1.97 4.27
CA LEU A 21 -18.41 1.58 3.56
C LEU A 21 -19.53 2.60 3.81
N ASN A 22 -20.37 2.84 2.81
CA ASN A 22 -21.65 3.52 3.01
C ASN A 22 -22.74 2.52 3.42
N GLU A 23 -23.95 3.02 3.70
CA GLU A 23 -25.11 2.20 4.08
C GLU A 23 -25.50 1.15 3.03
N ALA A 24 -25.19 1.38 1.76
CA ALA A 24 -25.41 0.42 0.67
C ALA A 24 -24.29 -0.63 0.53
N GLY A 25 -23.34 -0.69 1.49
CA GLY A 25 -22.23 -1.62 1.48
C GLY A 25 -21.19 -1.33 0.39
N LYS A 26 -21.14 -0.11 -0.17
CA LYS A 26 -20.16 0.29 -1.17
C LYS A 26 -18.97 1.00 -0.52
N ILE A 27 -17.76 0.70 -1.00
CA ILE A 27 -16.54 1.38 -0.58
C ILE A 27 -16.62 2.84 -1.05
N THR A 28 -16.45 3.76 -0.11
CA THR A 28 -16.43 5.22 -0.35
C THR A 28 -15.08 5.84 -0.04
N GLU A 29 -14.24 5.18 0.75
CA GLU A 29 -12.88 5.59 1.03
C GLU A 29 -11.97 4.37 1.19
N VAL A 30 -10.76 4.48 0.65
CA VAL A 30 -9.66 3.52 0.86
C VAL A 30 -8.46 4.31 1.34
N LYS A 31 -7.90 3.91 2.49
CA LYS A 31 -6.61 4.40 2.98
C LYS A 31 -5.71 3.22 3.25
N ALA A 32 -4.44 3.35 2.91
CA ALA A 32 -3.44 2.33 3.14
C ALA A 32 -2.22 2.96 3.79
N TYR A 33 -1.67 2.26 4.78
CA TYR A 33 -0.60 2.74 5.65
C TYR A 33 0.49 1.68 5.67
N TRP A 34 1.72 2.11 5.42
CA TRP A 34 2.92 1.27 5.48
C TRP A 34 4.09 2.13 5.94
N ASP A 35 5.18 1.47 6.35
CA ASP A 35 6.44 2.17 6.61
C ASP A 35 7.15 2.48 5.28
N GLU A 36 7.14 3.76 4.91
CA GLU A 36 7.77 4.25 3.69
C GLU A 36 9.30 4.10 3.71
N ASN A 37 9.95 4.21 4.87
CA ASN A 37 11.41 4.09 4.96
C ASN A 37 11.83 2.64 4.76
N THR A 38 11.14 1.71 5.40
CA THR A 38 11.36 0.27 5.22
C THR A 38 11.12 -0.14 3.76
N LEU A 39 10.07 0.37 3.13
CA LEU A 39 9.81 0.15 1.70
C LEU A 39 10.96 0.67 0.82
N LYS A 40 11.36 1.94 1.01
CA LYS A 40 12.40 2.57 0.19
C LYS A 40 13.75 1.90 0.33
N SER A 41 14.10 1.39 1.51
CA SER A 41 15.36 0.69 1.74
C SER A 41 15.57 -0.54 0.84
N GLN A 42 14.49 -1.18 0.38
CA GLN A 42 14.53 -2.33 -0.53
C GLN A 42 14.77 -1.94 -1.99
N LEU A 43 14.58 -0.66 -2.32
CA LEU A 43 14.65 -0.14 -3.70
C LEU A 43 15.94 0.63 -3.99
N MET A 44 16.74 0.92 -2.95
CA MET A 44 18.05 1.57 -3.08
C MET A 44 19.10 0.60 -3.63
#